data_AF-A0A9P6CRI7-F1
#
_entry.id   AF-A0A9P6CRI7-F1
#
_cell.length_a   1.000
_cell.length_b   1.000
_cell.length_c   1.000
_cell.angle_alpha   90.00
_cell.angle_beta   90.00
_cell.angle_gamma   90.00
#
_symmetry.space_group_name_H-M   'P 1'
#
loop_
_entity.id
_entity.type
_entity.pdbx_description
1 polymer ?
#
loop_
_entity_poly.entity_id
_entity_poly.type
_entity_poly.pdbx_seq_one_letter_code
_entity_poly.pdbx_strand_id
1 'polypeptide(L)'
;ILDDEDIAQSIQLHLLEISKGGYICAQDIVDYIASPEIQELLAGRSKTSIHHSTACRWLKKLDWRYAQKKKGMFVDGHEREDVVQYRDEFISRWKEYEKRFVKFDNDGNQTNNLVGFPVLQVGRFCLILVTHDESTFYANDRRKKMWI
;
A
#
# COMPACT_ATOMS: atom_id res chain seq x y z
N ILE A 1 20.41 -27.38 4.51
CA ILE A 1 19.05 -27.00 4.03
C ILE A 1 19.18 -26.08 2.83
N LEU A 2 19.72 -24.87 2.95
CA LEU A 2 19.94 -23.99 1.78
C LEU A 2 21.13 -24.38 0.87
N ASP A 3 21.86 -25.46 1.19
CA ASP A 3 22.88 -26.01 0.28
C ASP A 3 22.27 -27.03 -0.70
N ASP A 4 20.98 -27.31 -0.53
CA ASP A 4 20.18 -28.17 -1.39
C ASP A 4 19.56 -27.29 -2.48
N GLU A 5 19.89 -27.58 -3.74
CA GLU A 5 19.54 -26.73 -4.88
C GLU A 5 18.03 -26.66 -5.10
N ASP A 6 17.33 -27.78 -4.94
CA ASP A 6 15.87 -27.86 -5.09
C ASP A 6 15.15 -27.00 -4.04
N ILE A 7 15.65 -27.02 -2.80
CA ILE A 7 15.12 -26.21 -1.70
C ILE A 7 15.46 -24.73 -1.88
N ALA A 8 16.67 -24.42 -2.36
CA ALA A 8 17.04 -23.03 -2.63
C ALA A 8 16.17 -22.43 -3.74
N GLN A 9 15.90 -23.20 -4.79
CA GLN A 9 15.06 -22.79 -5.91
C GLN A 9 13.59 -22.62 -5.49
N SER A 10 13.05 -23.52 -4.68
CA SER A 10 11.65 -23.42 -4.20
C SER A 10 11.43 -22.18 -3.33
N ILE A 11 12.37 -21.90 -2.40
CA ILE A 11 12.36 -20.67 -1.60
C ILE A 11 12.41 -19.44 -2.51
N GLN A 12 13.27 -19.45 -3.53
CA GLN A 12 13.41 -18.31 -4.42
C GLN A 12 12.15 -18.04 -5.25
N LEU A 13 11.49 -19.10 -5.76
CA LEU A 13 10.21 -18.98 -6.46
C LEU A 13 9.11 -18.43 -5.55
N HIS A 14 9.03 -18.91 -4.30
CA HIS A 14 8.07 -18.42 -3.32
C HIS A 14 8.27 -16.93 -3.01
N LEU A 15 9.51 -16.50 -2.80
CA LEU A 15 9.84 -15.09 -2.55
C LEU A 15 9.52 -14.21 -3.76
N LEU A 16 9.79 -14.69 -4.99
CA LEU A 16 9.43 -13.97 -6.20
C LEU A 16 7.92 -13.75 -6.32
N GLU A 17 7.10 -14.75 -5.97
CA GLU A 17 5.64 -14.61 -5.99
C GLU A 17 5.16 -13.55 -4.98
N ILE A 18 5.68 -13.57 -3.75
CA ILE A 18 5.39 -12.53 -2.74
C ILE A 18 5.79 -11.14 -3.24
N SER A 19 6.93 -11.02 -3.92
CA SER A 19 7.45 -9.74 -4.42
C SER A 19 6.55 -9.06 -5.46
N LYS A 20 5.67 -9.82 -6.14
CA LYS A 20 4.70 -9.27 -7.10
C LYS A 20 3.59 -8.49 -6.41
N GLY A 21 3.13 -8.96 -5.25
CA GLY A 21 1.99 -8.39 -4.53
C GLY A 21 2.34 -7.63 -3.25
N GLY A 22 3.58 -7.74 -2.75
CA GLY A 22 3.93 -7.23 -1.43
C GLY A 22 5.42 -7.08 -1.15
N TYR A 23 5.76 -7.04 0.14
CA TYR A 23 7.12 -6.88 0.63
C TYR A 23 7.62 -8.19 1.23
N ILE A 24 8.81 -8.61 0.81
CA ILE A 24 9.48 -9.74 1.44
C ILE A 24 9.98 -9.36 2.83
N CYS A 25 9.87 -10.30 3.76
CA CYS A 25 10.49 -10.30 5.07
C CYS A 25 11.12 -11.68 5.36
N ALA A 26 11.99 -11.74 6.37
CA ALA A 26 12.61 -13.01 6.75
C ALA A 26 11.59 -14.00 7.34
N GLN A 27 10.46 -13.52 7.86
CA GLN A 27 9.38 -14.36 8.37
C GLN A 27 8.76 -15.20 7.25
N ASP A 28 8.66 -14.69 6.02
CA ASP A 28 8.13 -15.44 4.87
C ASP A 28 8.91 -16.74 4.63
N ILE A 29 10.24 -16.73 4.80
CA ILE A 29 11.05 -17.94 4.70
C ILE A 29 10.80 -18.87 5.90
N VAL A 30 10.68 -18.32 7.11
CA VAL A 30 10.41 -19.13 8.32
C VAL A 30 9.08 -19.87 8.17
N ASP A 31 8.05 -19.17 7.73
CA ASP A 31 6.70 -19.70 7.54
C ASP A 31 6.66 -20.70 6.38
N TYR A 32 7.34 -20.40 5.28
CA TYR A 32 7.46 -21.33 4.14
C TYR A 32 8.17 -22.63 4.52
N ILE A 33 9.27 -22.56 5.28
CA ILE A 33 9.96 -23.77 5.78
C ILE A 33 9.09 -24.55 6.76
N ALA A 34 8.25 -23.88 7.56
CA ALA A 34 7.33 -24.54 8.49
C ALA A 34 6.10 -25.16 7.80
N SER A 35 5.89 -24.90 6.50
CA SER A 35 4.76 -25.44 5.74
C SER A 35 4.82 -26.98 5.63
N PRO A 36 3.67 -27.68 5.63
CA PRO A 36 3.63 -29.14 5.53
C PRO A 36 4.32 -29.69 4.28
N GLU A 37 4.15 -29.01 3.13
CA GLU A 37 4.75 -29.39 1.84
C GLU A 37 6.29 -29.42 1.91
N ILE A 38 6.90 -28.37 2.49
CA ILE A 38 8.35 -28.31 2.65
C ILE A 38 8.84 -29.22 3.77
N GLN A 39 8.04 -29.42 4.83
CA GLN A 39 8.37 -30.37 5.89
C GLN A 39 8.39 -31.83 5.39
N GLU A 40 7.50 -32.21 4.47
CA GLU A 40 7.53 -33.51 3.82
C GLU A 40 8.77 -33.67 2.93
N LEU A 41 9.13 -32.63 2.17
CA LEU A 41 10.36 -32.62 1.37
C LEU A 41 11.63 -32.66 2.23
N LEU A 42 11.54 -32.18 3.48
CA LEU A 42 12.58 -32.22 4.48
C LEU A 42 12.56 -33.49 5.35
N ALA A 43 11.61 -34.41 5.15
CA ALA A 43 11.44 -35.61 5.97
C ALA A 43 12.73 -36.46 5.96
N GLY A 44 13.49 -36.37 7.05
CA GLY A 44 14.84 -36.93 7.18
C GLY A 44 15.90 -35.96 7.71
N ARG A 45 15.61 -34.65 7.74
CA ARG A 45 16.45 -33.61 8.36
C ARG A 45 15.83 -33.13 9.67
N SER A 46 16.62 -33.10 10.74
CA SER A 46 16.18 -32.93 12.13
C SER A 46 15.63 -31.54 12.54
N LYS A 47 15.32 -30.64 11.59
CA LYS A 47 14.88 -29.27 11.91
C LYS A 47 13.53 -28.94 11.28
N THR A 48 12.52 -28.89 12.13
CA THR A 48 11.12 -28.54 11.82
C THR A 48 10.91 -27.05 11.52
N SER A 49 11.88 -26.20 11.87
CA SER A 49 11.82 -24.76 11.62
C SER A 49 13.23 -24.15 11.65
N ILE A 50 13.36 -22.94 11.12
CA ILE A 50 14.58 -22.14 11.18
C ILE A 50 14.35 -20.89 12.00
N HIS A 51 15.38 -20.44 12.70
CA HIS A 51 15.32 -19.17 13.42
C HIS A 51 15.29 -17.99 12.43
N HIS A 52 14.64 -16.89 12.80
CA HIS A 52 14.56 -15.67 12.00
C HIS A 52 15.95 -15.16 11.54
N SER A 53 16.97 -15.28 12.39
CA SER A 53 18.36 -14.93 12.02
C SER A 53 18.93 -15.78 10.90
N THR A 54 18.52 -17.06 10.81
CA THR A 54 18.92 -17.97 9.73
C THR A 54 18.23 -17.56 8.44
N ALA A 55 16.94 -17.25 8.47
CA ALA A 55 16.20 -16.71 7.33
C ALA A 55 16.81 -15.40 6.80
N CYS A 56 17.23 -14.48 7.67
CA CYS A 56 17.95 -13.28 7.25
C CYS A 56 19.27 -13.57 6.52
N ARG A 57 20.01 -14.61 6.93
CA ARG A 57 21.24 -15.03 6.23
C ARG A 57 20.91 -15.66 4.88
N TRP A 58 19.80 -16.38 4.81
CA TRP A 58 19.34 -17.03 3.58
C TRP A 58 18.92 -16.03 2.52
N LEU A 59 18.20 -14.97 2.90
CA LEU A 59 17.90 -13.86 1.98
C LEU A 59 19.17 -13.32 1.33
N LYS A 60 20.22 -13.05 2.13
CA LYS A 60 21.51 -12.58 1.61
C LYS A 60 22.22 -13.60 0.71
N LYS A 61 22.11 -14.91 1.02
CA LYS A 61 22.72 -15.98 0.22
C LYS A 61 21.98 -16.18 -1.12
N LEU A 62 20.69 -15.91 -1.15
CA LEU A 62 19.83 -15.90 -2.34
C LEU A 62 19.88 -14.55 -3.09
N ASP A 63 20.93 -13.76 -2.88
CA ASP A 63 21.18 -12.46 -3.52
C ASP A 63 20.15 -11.34 -3.26
N TRP A 64 19.23 -11.51 -2.30
CA TRP A 64 18.35 -10.41 -1.86
C TRP A 64 19.12 -9.38 -1.05
N ARG A 65 18.85 -8.10 -1.32
CA ARG A 65 19.52 -6.96 -0.69
C ARG A 65 18.52 -6.14 0.10
N TYR A 66 18.83 -5.90 1.38
CA TYR A 66 18.03 -4.97 2.17
C TYR A 66 18.46 -3.55 1.87
N ALA A 67 17.67 -2.83 1.08
CA ALA A 67 18.01 -1.50 0.61
C ALA A 67 16.82 -0.54 0.64
N GLN A 68 17.12 0.75 0.52
CA GLN A 68 16.10 1.76 0.32
C GLN A 68 15.65 1.74 -1.13
N LYS A 69 14.36 1.51 -1.39
CA LYS A 69 13.79 1.57 -2.75
C LYS A 69 14.05 2.98 -3.30
N LYS A 70 14.78 3.10 -4.41
CA LYS A 70 15.01 4.38 -5.08
C LYS A 70 13.64 4.93 -5.53
N LYS A 71 13.39 6.23 -5.32
CA LYS A 71 12.16 6.94 -5.71
C LYS A 71 12.04 7.10 -7.23
N GLY A 72 12.18 6.01 -8.00
CA GLY A 72 12.16 6.04 -9.46
C GLY A 72 10.90 5.44 -10.07
N MET A 73 10.16 4.61 -9.33
CA MET A 73 8.97 3.93 -9.84
C MET A 73 7.74 4.49 -9.13
N PHE A 74 7.04 5.40 -9.81
CA PHE A 74 5.67 5.73 -9.47
C PHE A 74 4.86 4.46 -9.65
N VAL A 75 4.41 3.88 -8.54
CA VAL A 75 3.43 2.79 -8.58
C VAL A 75 2.09 3.49 -8.69
N ASP A 76 1.45 3.36 -9.85
CA ASP A 76 0.11 3.88 -10.05
C ASP A 76 -0.88 3.05 -9.22
N GLY A 77 -1.17 3.52 -8.02
CA GLY A 77 -2.10 2.86 -7.09
C GLY A 77 -3.56 3.21 -7.37
N HIS A 78 -3.85 3.92 -8.46
CA HIS A 78 -5.18 4.42 -8.76
C HIS A 78 -6.20 3.30 -9.04
N GLU A 79 -5.74 2.15 -9.54
CA GLU A 79 -6.58 1.01 -9.90
C GLU A 79 -6.84 0.03 -8.74
N ARG A 80 -6.25 0.26 -7.56
CA ARG A 80 -6.51 -0.61 -6.41
C ARG A 80 -7.99 -0.56 -6.02
N GLU A 81 -8.57 -1.72 -5.77
CA GLU A 81 -10.01 -1.86 -5.47
C GLU A 81 -10.46 -0.97 -4.31
N ASP A 82 -9.67 -0.87 -3.24
CA ASP A 82 -9.97 -0.02 -2.09
C ASP A 82 -9.88 1.49 -2.41
N VAL A 83 -8.97 1.88 -3.30
CA VAL A 83 -8.84 3.26 -3.79
C VAL A 83 -10.01 3.62 -4.69
N VAL A 84 -10.42 2.71 -5.58
CA VAL A 84 -11.59 2.90 -6.46
C VAL A 84 -12.86 3.02 -5.63
N GLN A 85 -13.08 2.10 -4.68
CA GLN A 85 -14.24 2.15 -3.77
C GLN A 85 -14.31 3.49 -3.02
N TYR A 86 -13.20 3.91 -2.41
CA TYR A 86 -13.14 5.19 -1.71
C TYR A 86 -13.47 6.36 -2.63
N ARG A 87 -12.96 6.34 -3.86
CA ARG A 87 -13.21 7.40 -4.85
C ARG A 87 -14.68 7.48 -5.22
N ASP A 88 -15.36 6.36 -5.43
CA ASP A 88 -16.78 6.32 -5.76
C ASP A 88 -17.65 6.85 -4.62
N GLU A 89 -17.34 6.47 -3.38
CA GLU A 89 -18.00 7.00 -2.19
C GLU A 89 -17.73 8.50 -1.99
N PHE A 90 -16.51 8.95 -2.26
CA PHE A 90 -16.16 10.36 -2.23
C PHE A 90 -16.93 11.18 -3.27
N ILE A 91 -16.97 10.74 -4.54
CA ILE A 91 -17.68 11.44 -5.62
C ILE A 91 -19.18 11.53 -5.30
N SER A 92 -19.77 10.47 -4.76
CA SER A 92 -21.18 10.45 -4.38
C SER A 92 -21.49 11.50 -3.30
N ARG A 93 -20.66 11.56 -2.25
CA ARG A 93 -20.77 12.60 -1.20
C ARG A 93 -20.53 14.00 -1.77
N TRP A 94 -19.53 14.14 -2.63
CA TRP A 94 -19.17 15.41 -3.25
C TRP A 94 -20.32 16.02 -4.06
N LYS A 95 -21.00 15.23 -4.90
CA LYS A 95 -22.15 15.69 -5.69
C LYS A 95 -23.28 16.26 -4.82
N GLU A 96 -23.45 15.72 -3.62
CA GLU A 96 -24.43 16.27 -2.67
C GLU A 96 -23.98 17.62 -2.08
N TYR A 97 -22.68 17.80 -1.82
CA TYR A 97 -22.14 19.07 -1.35
C TYR A 97 -22.10 20.13 -2.46
N GLU A 98 -21.80 19.75 -3.70
CA GLU A 98 -21.64 20.68 -4.83
C GLU A 98 -22.90 21.52 -5.07
N LYS A 99 -24.09 20.93 -4.86
CA LYS A 99 -25.39 21.63 -4.95
C LYS A 99 -25.48 22.85 -4.02
N ARG A 100 -24.67 22.89 -2.96
CA ARG A 100 -24.65 23.93 -1.93
C ARG A 100 -23.39 24.81 -2.00
N PHE A 101 -22.51 24.59 -2.99
CA PHE A 101 -21.29 25.39 -3.15
C PHE A 101 -21.57 26.74 -3.76
N VAL A 102 -20.97 27.77 -3.16
CA VAL A 102 -20.86 29.08 -3.82
C VAL A 102 -19.91 28.92 -5.00
N LYS A 103 -20.37 29.30 -6.19
CA LYS A 103 -19.59 29.23 -7.43
C LYS A 103 -19.09 30.62 -7.77
N PHE A 104 -17.83 30.73 -8.13
CA PHE A 104 -17.19 31.97 -8.56
C PHE A 104 -16.75 31.85 -10.02
N ASP A 105 -16.80 32.96 -10.76
CA ASP A 105 -16.14 33.06 -12.05
C ASP A 105 -14.64 33.34 -11.90
N ASN A 106 -13.93 33.45 -13.02
CA ASN A 106 -12.50 33.75 -13.04
C ASN A 106 -12.16 35.15 -12.52
N ASP A 107 -13.14 36.06 -12.48
CA ASP A 107 -13.00 37.44 -12.00
C ASP A 107 -13.34 37.55 -10.50
N GLY A 108 -13.68 36.43 -9.84
CA GLY A 108 -14.01 36.36 -8.42
C GLY A 108 -15.45 36.76 -8.10
N ASN A 109 -16.31 36.96 -9.10
CA ASN A 109 -17.72 37.26 -8.87
C ASN A 109 -18.51 35.98 -8.64
N GLN A 110 -19.42 36.02 -7.67
CA GLN A 110 -20.32 34.91 -7.40
C GLN A 110 -21.31 34.73 -8.56
N THR A 111 -21.31 33.54 -9.16
CA THR A 111 -22.14 33.22 -10.33
C THR A 111 -23.51 32.65 -9.97
N ASN A 112 -23.69 32.17 -8.73
CA ASN A 112 -24.95 31.59 -8.27
C ASN A 112 -25.56 32.37 -7.10
N ASN A 113 -26.87 32.62 -7.12
CA ASN A 113 -27.58 33.35 -6.05
C ASN A 113 -27.85 32.50 -4.79
N LEU A 114 -26.97 31.55 -4.46
CA LEU A 114 -27.14 30.73 -3.26
C LEU A 114 -26.92 31.61 -2.01
N VAL A 115 -27.96 31.74 -1.19
CA VAL A 115 -27.92 32.53 0.04
C VAL A 115 -27.51 31.68 1.26
N GLY A 116 -26.91 30.51 1.02
CA GLY A 116 -26.62 29.51 2.06
C GLY A 116 -27.86 28.72 2.50
N PHE A 117 -27.63 27.67 3.26
CA PHE A 117 -28.69 26.80 3.80
C PHE A 117 -28.89 27.04 5.30
N PRO A 118 -30.12 26.87 5.82
CA PRO A 118 -30.40 27.09 7.23
C PRO A 118 -29.75 25.99 8.07
N VAL A 119 -28.91 26.38 9.04
CA VAL A 119 -28.33 25.51 10.05
C VAL A 119 -28.82 26.01 11.41
N LEU A 120 -29.50 25.14 12.15
CA LEU A 120 -29.92 25.41 13.54
C LEU A 120 -28.67 25.81 14.34
N GLN A 121 -28.74 26.94 15.03
CA GLN A 121 -27.69 27.63 15.82
C GLN A 121 -26.81 28.64 15.06
N VAL A 122 -26.56 28.50 13.76
CA VAL A 122 -25.61 29.38 13.02
C VAL A 122 -26.32 30.37 12.07
N GLY A 123 -27.59 30.11 11.75
CA GLY A 123 -28.34 30.90 10.78
C GLY A 123 -28.15 30.36 9.36
N ARG A 124 -27.64 31.17 8.43
CA ARG A 124 -27.35 30.74 7.04
C ARG A 124 -25.88 30.37 6.91
N PHE A 125 -25.60 29.16 6.44
CA PHE A 125 -24.25 28.65 6.23
C PHE A 125 -23.97 28.46 4.73
N CYS A 126 -22.79 28.87 4.28
CA CYS A 126 -22.33 28.71 2.90
C CYS A 126 -21.15 27.74 2.86
N LEU A 127 -21.13 26.87 1.84
CA LEU A 127 -19.98 26.02 1.55
C LEU A 127 -19.16 26.67 0.44
N ILE A 128 -17.89 26.94 0.72
CA ILE A 128 -16.92 27.41 -0.28
C ILE A 128 -15.98 26.25 -0.56
N LEU A 129 -15.85 25.90 -1.84
CA LEU A 129 -14.89 24.88 -2.23
C LEU A 129 -13.49 25.48 -2.30
N VAL A 130 -12.56 24.89 -1.56
CA VAL A 130 -11.13 25.17 -1.68
C VAL A 130 -10.46 23.95 -2.29
N THR A 131 -9.92 24.10 -3.50
CA THR A 131 -9.15 23.05 -4.19
C THR A 131 -7.67 23.41 -4.19
N HIS A 132 -6.83 22.43 -3.93
CA HIS A 132 -5.38 22.54 -4.14
C HIS A 132 -5.02 21.70 -5.37
N ASP A 133 -4.28 22.28 -6.31
CA ASP A 133 -3.76 21.60 -7.50
C ASP A 133 -2.61 20.65 -7.16
N GLU A 134 -1.79 21.02 -6.18
CA GLU A 134 -0.75 20.18 -5.63
C GLU A 134 -0.82 20.15 -4.10
N SER A 135 -0.91 18.95 -3.54
CA SER A 135 -0.76 18.73 -2.10
C SER A 135 0.06 17.48 -1.85
N THR A 136 1.27 17.67 -1.34
CA THR A 136 2.16 16.57 -0.99
C THR A 136 1.93 16.14 0.46
N PHE A 137 1.16 15.09 0.68
CA PHE A 137 1.01 14.45 1.98
C PHE A 137 2.01 13.28 2.08
N TYR A 138 3.14 13.47 2.78
CA TYR A 138 4.14 12.42 3.02
C TYR A 138 4.19 11.94 4.48
N ALA A 139 3.23 12.33 5.32
CA ALA A 139 3.22 11.96 6.72
C ALA A 139 2.88 10.46 6.85
N ASN A 140 3.90 9.66 7.18
CA ASN A 140 3.84 8.26 7.64
C ASN A 140 3.70 7.14 6.59
N ASP A 141 3.56 7.43 5.30
CA ASP A 141 3.04 6.42 4.37
C ASP A 141 4.06 5.47 3.70
N ARG A 142 5.32 5.38 4.17
CA ARG A 142 6.34 4.59 3.43
C ARG A 142 7.29 3.81 4.31
N ARG A 143 7.20 2.47 4.21
CA ARG A 143 8.31 1.57 4.51
C ARG A 143 9.42 1.83 3.48
N LYS A 144 10.38 2.71 3.82
CA LYS A 144 11.45 3.15 2.91
C LYS A 144 12.48 2.04 2.62
N LYS A 145 12.67 1.10 3.56
CA LYS A 145 13.64 0.01 3.47
C LYS A 145 12.93 -1.33 3.34
N MET A 146 13.30 -2.10 2.34
CA MET A 146 12.74 -3.42 2.03
C MET A 146 13.81 -4.33 1.43
N TRP A 147 13.53 -5.63 1.37
CA TRP A 147 14.32 -6.56 0.57
C TRP A 147 13.98 -6.36 -0.92
N ILE A 148 15.01 -6.18 -1.75
CA ILE A 148 14.97 -6.03 -3.21
C ILE A 148 15.96 -6.97 -3.88
#